data_AF-A0A812NBU3-F1
#
_entry.id   AF-A0A812NBU3-F1
#
_cell.length_a   1.000
_cell.length_b   1.000
_cell.length_c   1.000
_cell.angle_alpha   90.00
_cell.angle_beta   90.00
_cell.angle_gamma   90.00
#
_symmetry.space_group_name_H-M   'P 1'
#
loop_
_entity.id
_entity.type
_entity.pdbx_description
1 polymer ?
#
loop_
_entity_poly.entity_id
_entity_poly.type
_entity_poly.pdbx_seq_one_letter_code
_entity_poly.pdbx_strand_id
1 'polypeptide(L)'
;MEVLVKKTHFAAADVHRIVGKNIRDLLQHCRHADASLCKAAHITLENAMFKGCFPFARQLIAEGMLGLMEEFLSDPTDICDLTLTQVLNCASHFRTVLRSLSKLQRQQWASLLVRTLHLRPKQLQQKLVEDLQILWRTDDDPSRTFAEEERQLRIFYKTVSSDLEPKLAELIWQC
;
A
#
# COMPACT_ATOMS: atom_id res chain seq x y z
N MET A 1 -32.34 21.83 -14.52
CA MET A 1 -31.72 20.83 -15.41
C MET A 1 -30.78 19.97 -14.58
N GLU A 2 -31.23 18.79 -14.17
CA GLU A 2 -30.35 17.79 -13.55
C GLU A 2 -29.52 17.12 -14.65
N VAL A 3 -28.21 17.30 -14.61
CA VAL A 3 -27.29 16.53 -15.45
C VAL A 3 -27.27 15.11 -14.89
N LEU A 4 -28.07 14.23 -15.50
CA LEU A 4 -27.97 12.78 -15.33
C LEU A 4 -26.59 12.34 -15.84
N VAL A 5 -25.59 12.38 -14.98
CA VAL A 5 -24.31 11.70 -15.22
C VAL A 5 -24.62 10.21 -15.21
N LYS A 6 -24.87 9.64 -16.40
CA LYS A 6 -24.91 8.19 -16.59
C LYS A 6 -23.58 7.64 -16.11
N LYS A 7 -23.56 7.06 -14.91
CA LYS A 7 -22.43 6.28 -14.43
C LYS A 7 -22.33 5.06 -15.33
N THR A 8 -21.38 5.06 -16.25
CA THR A 8 -21.06 3.87 -17.05
C THR A 8 -20.48 2.84 -16.10
N HIS A 9 -21.33 1.92 -15.63
CA HIS A 9 -20.91 0.78 -14.82
C HIS A 9 -20.39 -0.29 -15.77
N PHE A 10 -19.07 -0.43 -15.87
CA PHE A 10 -18.44 -1.56 -16.54
C PHE A 10 -18.45 -2.77 -15.59
N ALA A 11 -18.80 -3.95 -16.10
CA ALA A 11 -18.65 -5.17 -15.34
C ALA A 11 -17.16 -5.39 -15.01
N ALA A 12 -16.85 -5.88 -13.80
CA ALA A 12 -15.47 -6.11 -13.39
C ALA A 12 -14.71 -7.05 -14.35
N ALA A 13 -15.41 -8.03 -14.92
CA ALA A 13 -14.87 -8.92 -15.94
C ALA A 13 -14.45 -8.18 -17.23
N ASP A 14 -15.23 -7.20 -17.67
CA ASP A 14 -14.90 -6.39 -18.86
C ASP A 14 -13.74 -5.44 -18.59
N VAL A 15 -13.68 -4.83 -17.40
CA VAL A 15 -12.53 -4.04 -16.98
C VAL A 15 -11.26 -4.89 -17.01
N HIS A 16 -11.30 -6.08 -16.43
CA HIS A 16 -10.16 -7.00 -16.40
C HIS A 16 -9.74 -7.42 -17.82
N ARG A 17 -10.71 -7.68 -18.71
CA ARG A 17 -10.46 -8.04 -20.11
C ARG A 17 -9.83 -6.88 -20.90
N ILE A 18 -10.32 -5.66 -20.72
CA ILE A 18 -9.96 -4.51 -21.57
C ILE A 18 -8.65 -3.85 -21.09
N VAL A 19 -8.53 -3.57 -19.80
CA VAL A 19 -7.37 -2.83 -19.25
C VAL A 19 -6.44 -3.69 -18.41
N GLY A 20 -6.87 -4.90 -18.02
CA GLY A 20 -6.10 -5.74 -17.10
C GLY A 20 -4.76 -6.20 -17.65
N LYS A 21 -4.64 -6.44 -18.96
CA LYS A 21 -3.34 -6.74 -19.58
C LYS A 21 -2.37 -5.57 -19.43
N ASN A 22 -2.80 -4.35 -19.80
CA ASN A 22 -1.95 -3.17 -19.73
C ASN A 22 -1.50 -2.86 -18.29
N ILE A 23 -2.39 -3.05 -17.31
CA ILE A 23 -2.06 -2.86 -15.89
C ILE A 23 -1.03 -3.90 -15.44
N ARG A 24 -1.18 -5.17 -15.83
CA ARG A 24 -0.18 -6.22 -15.53
C ARG A 24 1.17 -5.90 -16.16
N ASP A 25 1.19 -5.50 -17.43
CA ASP A 25 2.42 -5.15 -18.14
C ASP A 25 3.11 -3.94 -17.44
N LEU A 26 2.34 -2.92 -17.02
CA LEU A 26 2.86 -1.80 -16.23
C LEU A 26 3.41 -2.23 -14.87
N LEU A 27 2.71 -3.10 -14.14
CA LEU A 27 3.18 -3.64 -12.86
C LEU A 27 4.46 -4.46 -13.02
N GLN A 28 4.64 -5.15 -14.15
CA GLN A 28 5.89 -5.84 -14.47
C GLN A 28 7.04 -4.85 -14.66
N HIS A 29 6.79 -3.69 -15.29
CA HIS A 29 7.79 -2.64 -15.44
C HIS A 29 8.21 -1.98 -14.11
N CYS A 30 7.38 -2.03 -13.06
CA CYS A 30 7.78 -1.65 -11.70
C CYS A 30 8.89 -2.55 -11.12
N ARG A 31 9.14 -3.73 -11.71
CA ARG A 31 10.21 -4.66 -11.29
C ARG A 31 11.50 -4.48 -12.07
N HIS A 32 11.50 -3.63 -13.10
CA HIS A 32 12.59 -3.58 -14.05
C HIS A 32 13.85 -3.02 -13.40
N ALA A 33 15.02 -3.60 -13.71
CA ALA A 33 16.31 -3.09 -13.25
C ALA A 33 16.63 -1.67 -13.76
N ASP A 34 15.93 -1.23 -14.80
CA ASP A 34 16.02 0.13 -15.31
C ASP A 34 15.20 1.08 -14.42
N ALA A 35 15.92 1.90 -13.65
CA ALA A 35 15.32 2.87 -12.73
C ALA A 35 14.41 3.89 -13.44
N SER A 36 14.69 4.25 -14.69
CA SER A 36 13.89 5.19 -15.46
C SER A 36 12.55 4.57 -15.87
N LEU A 37 12.58 3.33 -16.33
CA LEU A 37 11.38 2.57 -16.71
C LEU A 37 10.52 2.27 -15.49
N CYS A 38 11.15 1.84 -14.39
CA CYS A 38 10.47 1.63 -13.11
C CYS A 38 9.76 2.92 -12.65
N LYS A 39 10.47 4.05 -12.62
CA LYS A 39 9.89 5.34 -12.22
C LYS A 39 8.73 5.75 -13.12
N ALA A 40 8.87 5.60 -14.44
CA ALA A 40 7.81 5.89 -15.40
C ALA A 40 6.57 5.01 -15.19
N ALA A 41 6.77 3.73 -14.86
CA ALA A 41 5.67 2.81 -14.54
C ALA A 41 4.91 3.25 -13.28
N HIS A 42 5.62 3.57 -12.19
CA HIS A 42 5.00 4.08 -10.96
C HIS A 42 4.20 5.37 -11.20
N ILE A 43 4.77 6.34 -11.94
CA ILE A 43 4.08 7.60 -12.29
C ILE A 43 2.83 7.34 -13.13
N THR A 44 2.91 6.42 -14.09
CA THR A 44 1.76 6.07 -14.93
C THR A 44 0.64 5.45 -14.11
N LEU A 45 0.98 4.53 -13.20
CA LEU A 45 0.00 3.88 -12.30
C LEU A 45 -0.61 4.86 -11.30
N GLU A 46 0.18 5.78 -10.75
CA GLU A 46 -0.31 6.87 -9.90
C GLU A 46 -1.32 7.74 -10.64
N ASN A 47 -0.97 8.19 -11.85
CA ASN A 47 -1.87 9.00 -12.68
C ASN A 47 -3.17 8.25 -13.01
N ALA A 48 -3.09 6.95 -13.32
CA ALA A 48 -4.24 6.11 -13.62
C ALA A 48 -5.18 5.96 -12.40
N MET A 49 -4.64 5.82 -11.20
CA MET A 49 -5.40 5.74 -9.95
C MET A 49 -6.01 7.09 -9.55
N PHE A 50 -5.22 8.16 -9.62
CA PHE A 50 -5.53 9.46 -9.02
C PHE A 50 -6.32 10.40 -9.94
N LYS A 51 -5.85 10.64 -11.17
CA LYS A 51 -6.35 11.75 -12.03
C LYS A 51 -7.73 11.50 -12.65
N GLY A 52 -8.52 10.60 -12.07
CA GLY A 52 -9.85 10.25 -12.55
C GLY A 52 -9.83 9.58 -13.94
N CYS A 53 -8.66 9.21 -14.46
CA CYS A 53 -8.53 8.62 -15.79
C CYS A 53 -9.26 7.28 -15.84
N PHE A 54 -9.08 6.42 -14.83
CA PHE A 54 -9.69 5.09 -14.80
C PHE A 54 -10.16 4.68 -13.39
N PRO A 55 -11.25 5.28 -12.85
CA PRO A 55 -11.77 4.93 -11.52
C PRO A 55 -12.10 3.44 -11.37
N PHE A 56 -12.52 2.81 -12.47
CA PHE A 56 -12.83 1.37 -12.53
C PHE A 56 -11.58 0.48 -12.41
N ALA A 57 -10.38 0.99 -12.66
CA ALA A 57 -9.13 0.25 -12.58
C ALA A 57 -8.47 0.32 -11.19
N ARG A 58 -8.95 1.19 -10.28
CA ARG A 58 -8.32 1.46 -8.98
C ARG A 58 -8.14 0.20 -8.14
N GLN A 59 -9.16 -0.67 -8.08
CA GLN A 59 -9.08 -1.92 -7.34
C GLN A 59 -8.02 -2.85 -7.90
N LEU A 60 -8.01 -3.02 -9.23
CA LEU A 60 -7.05 -3.89 -9.89
C LEU A 60 -5.61 -3.40 -9.72
N ILE A 61 -5.39 -2.09 -9.80
CA ILE A 61 -4.06 -1.51 -9.55
C ILE A 61 -3.68 -1.67 -8.08
N ALA A 62 -4.61 -1.45 -7.14
CA ALA A 62 -4.34 -1.61 -5.72
C ALA A 62 -3.95 -3.06 -5.36
N GLU A 63 -4.71 -4.04 -5.85
CA GLU A 63 -4.40 -5.46 -5.72
C GLU A 63 -3.03 -5.80 -6.31
N GLY A 64 -2.74 -5.30 -7.51
CA GLY A 64 -1.45 -5.49 -8.15
C GLY A 64 -0.28 -4.90 -7.36
N MET A 65 -0.45 -3.70 -6.78
CA MET A 65 0.56 -3.05 -5.95
C MET A 65 0.79 -3.80 -4.63
N LEU A 66 -0.28 -4.32 -4.00
CA LEU A 66 -0.15 -5.16 -2.80
C LEU A 66 0.59 -6.46 -3.13
N GLY A 67 0.27 -7.10 -4.26
CA GLY A 67 0.99 -8.28 -4.73
C GLY A 67 2.46 -8.02 -5.01
N LEU A 68 2.81 -6.87 -5.59
CA LEU A 68 4.21 -6.46 -5.78
C LEU A 68 4.94 -6.30 -4.45
N MET A 69 4.33 -5.64 -3.46
CA MET A 69 4.92 -5.52 -2.13
C MET A 69 5.16 -6.88 -1.49
N GLU A 70 4.20 -7.79 -1.59
CA GLU A 70 4.32 -9.14 -1.06
C GLU A 70 5.45 -9.93 -1.73
N GLU A 71 5.60 -9.80 -3.05
CA GLU A 71 6.71 -10.39 -3.80
C GLU A 71 8.07 -9.81 -3.39
N PHE A 72 8.18 -8.49 -3.26
CA PHE A 72 9.41 -7.84 -2.80
C PHE A 72 9.81 -8.25 -1.38
N LEU A 73 8.83 -8.54 -0.53
CA LEU A 73 9.06 -8.97 0.84
C LEU A 73 9.17 -10.50 0.98
N SER A 74 9.00 -11.27 -0.09
CA SER A 74 8.84 -12.73 -0.05
C SER A 74 10.04 -13.44 0.59
N ASP A 75 11.27 -13.04 0.24
CA ASP A 75 12.50 -13.53 0.85
C ASP A 75 13.08 -12.48 1.83
N PRO A 76 12.92 -12.67 3.15
CA PRO A 76 13.42 -11.73 4.15
C PRO A 76 14.94 -11.79 4.35
N THR A 77 15.65 -12.76 3.77
CA THR A 77 17.07 -12.99 4.04
C THR A 77 18.02 -12.18 3.16
N ASP A 78 17.54 -11.64 2.04
CA ASP A 78 18.34 -10.86 1.06
C ASP A 78 17.68 -9.52 0.67
N ILE A 79 16.98 -8.89 1.62
CA ILE A 79 16.31 -7.61 1.37
C ILE A 79 17.33 -6.47 1.40
N CYS A 80 17.58 -5.87 0.23
CA CYS A 80 18.41 -4.68 0.09
C CYS A 80 17.59 -3.37 0.14
N ASP A 81 18.27 -2.24 0.29
CA ASP A 81 17.66 -0.90 0.34
C ASP A 81 16.83 -0.56 -0.91
N LEU A 82 17.22 -1.09 -2.08
CA LEU A 82 16.46 -0.90 -3.31
C LEU A 82 15.09 -1.57 -3.23
N THR A 83 15.03 -2.81 -2.74
CA THR A 83 13.78 -3.56 -2.52
C THR A 83 12.87 -2.81 -1.55
N LEU A 84 13.41 -2.32 -0.44
CA LEU A 84 12.65 -1.53 0.55
C LEU A 84 12.14 -0.22 -0.03
N THR A 85 12.92 0.43 -0.90
CA THR A 85 12.49 1.63 -1.63
C THR A 85 11.32 1.32 -2.56
N GLN A 86 11.32 0.16 -3.23
CA GLN A 86 10.20 -0.24 -4.09
C GLN A 86 8.93 -0.54 -3.28
N VAL A 87 9.04 -1.22 -2.14
CA VAL A 87 7.92 -1.44 -1.22
C VAL A 87 7.29 -0.10 -0.81
N LEU A 88 8.11 0.91 -0.50
CA LEU A 88 7.62 2.24 -0.15
C LEU A 88 7.00 3.01 -1.32
N ASN A 89 7.52 2.83 -2.53
CA ASN A 89 6.94 3.44 -3.73
C ASN A 89 5.57 2.82 -4.04
N CYS A 90 5.41 1.51 -3.84
CA CYS A 90 4.10 0.86 -3.89
C CYS A 90 3.17 1.41 -2.80
N ALA A 91 3.65 1.46 -1.55
CA ALA A 91 2.86 1.92 -0.42
C ALA A 91 2.37 3.37 -0.55
N SER A 92 3.18 4.26 -1.13
CA SER A 92 2.81 5.68 -1.28
C SER A 92 1.56 5.91 -2.11
N HIS A 93 1.24 5.01 -3.04
CA HIS A 93 0.03 5.11 -3.85
C HIS A 93 -1.23 4.99 -3.00
N PHE A 94 -1.20 4.15 -1.96
CA PHE A 94 -2.38 3.85 -1.15
C PHE A 94 -2.85 5.01 -0.28
N ARG A 95 -1.95 5.91 0.15
CA ARG A 95 -2.33 7.12 0.94
C ARG A 95 -3.44 7.92 0.25
N THR A 96 -3.40 7.99 -1.07
CA THR A 96 -4.33 8.80 -1.88
C THR A 96 -5.64 8.08 -2.22
N VAL A 97 -5.66 6.75 -2.16
CA VAL A 97 -6.82 5.91 -2.50
C VAL A 97 -7.37 5.14 -1.31
N LEU A 98 -6.91 5.44 -0.10
CA LEU A 98 -7.20 4.69 1.12
C LEU A 98 -8.69 4.44 1.37
N ARG A 99 -9.54 5.45 1.15
CA ARG A 99 -11.00 5.32 1.29
C ARG A 99 -11.66 4.46 0.22
N SER A 100 -10.96 4.23 -0.90
CA SER A 100 -11.41 3.35 -1.97
C SER A 100 -10.95 1.90 -1.73
N LEU A 101 -9.99 1.65 -0.85
CA LEU A 101 -9.53 0.29 -0.56
C LEU A 101 -10.61 -0.50 0.18
N SER A 102 -10.75 -1.77 -0.18
CA SER A 102 -11.58 -2.70 0.58
C SER A 102 -10.96 -2.95 1.96
N LYS A 103 -11.78 -3.43 2.91
CA LYS A 103 -11.28 -3.81 4.24
C LYS A 103 -10.12 -4.80 4.17
N LEU A 104 -10.22 -5.81 3.30
CA LEU A 104 -9.19 -6.82 3.10
C LEU A 104 -7.89 -6.21 2.58
N GLN A 105 -7.96 -5.28 1.61
CA GLN A 105 -6.78 -4.59 1.09
C GLN A 105 -6.10 -3.72 2.15
N ARG A 106 -6.88 -3.05 3.01
CA ARG A 106 -6.33 -2.28 4.14
C ARG A 106 -5.61 -3.18 5.14
N GLN A 107 -6.18 -4.35 5.45
CA GLN A 107 -5.54 -5.35 6.32
C GLN A 107 -4.24 -5.88 5.70
N GLN A 108 -4.27 -6.27 4.42
CA GLN A 108 -3.07 -6.73 3.72
C GLN A 108 -1.99 -5.63 3.69
N TRP A 109 -2.38 -4.37 3.43
CA TRP A 109 -1.43 -3.26 3.47
C TRP A 109 -0.81 -3.08 4.86
N ALA A 110 -1.62 -3.10 5.92
CA ALA A 110 -1.14 -3.01 7.30
C ALA A 110 -0.13 -4.13 7.62
N SER A 111 -0.47 -5.38 7.28
CA SER A 111 0.40 -6.54 7.47
C SER A 111 1.77 -6.37 6.77
N LEU A 112 1.76 -5.91 5.52
CA LEU A 112 2.99 -5.66 4.75
C LEU A 112 3.84 -4.53 5.33
N LEU A 113 3.22 -3.46 5.84
CA LEU A 113 3.92 -2.37 6.52
C LEU A 113 4.59 -2.84 7.81
N VAL A 114 3.88 -3.62 8.64
CA VAL A 114 4.44 -4.19 9.87
C VAL A 114 5.60 -5.14 9.55
N ARG A 115 5.44 -6.02 8.57
CA ARG A 115 6.54 -6.88 8.10
C ARG A 115 7.76 -6.06 7.67
N THR A 116 7.54 -4.95 6.96
CA THR A 116 8.62 -4.05 6.52
C THR A 116 9.31 -3.35 7.69
N LEU A 117 8.58 -2.96 8.74
CA LEU A 117 9.16 -2.38 9.95
C LEU A 117 10.18 -3.31 10.63
N HIS A 118 9.91 -4.62 10.64
CA HIS A 118 10.81 -5.62 11.21
C HIS A 118 12.12 -5.80 10.43
N LEU A 119 12.18 -5.37 9.16
CA LEU A 119 13.33 -5.56 8.26
C LEU A 119 14.40 -4.45 8.35
N ARG A 120 14.27 -3.52 9.31
CA ARG A 120 15.36 -2.68 9.85
C ARG A 120 16.06 -1.57 9.01
N PRO A 121 15.47 -0.89 8.01
CA PRO A 121 16.00 0.41 7.60
C PRO A 121 15.48 1.51 8.55
N LYS A 122 16.26 1.88 9.58
CA LYS A 122 15.89 2.93 10.57
C LYS A 122 15.38 4.23 9.91
N GLN A 123 15.95 4.58 8.76
CA GLN A 123 15.61 5.78 7.99
C GLN A 123 14.15 5.78 7.47
N LEU A 124 13.53 4.62 7.33
CA LEU A 124 12.21 4.46 6.72
C LEU A 124 11.11 4.15 7.75
N GLN A 125 11.49 3.79 8.98
CA GLN A 125 10.55 3.37 10.02
C GLN A 125 9.53 4.46 10.35
N GLN A 126 9.95 5.73 10.35
CA GLN A 126 9.05 6.84 10.60
C GLN A 126 7.92 6.90 9.54
N LYS A 127 8.27 6.77 8.26
CA LYS A 127 7.29 6.82 7.17
C LYS A 127 6.29 5.66 7.24
N LEU A 128 6.78 4.47 7.59
CA LEU A 128 5.96 3.27 7.77
C LEU A 128 4.98 3.42 8.95
N VAL A 129 5.43 3.98 10.08
CA VAL A 129 4.55 4.27 11.23
C VAL A 129 3.51 5.32 10.86
N GLU A 130 3.87 6.36 10.10
CA GLU A 130 2.90 7.35 9.61
C GLU A 130 1.84 6.72 8.70
N ASP A 131 2.21 5.77 7.83
CA ASP A 131 1.26 5.00 7.01
C ASP A 131 0.31 4.16 7.86
N LEU A 132 0.82 3.49 8.90
CA LEU A 132 0.00 2.73 9.84
C LEU A 132 -0.96 3.65 10.62
N GLN A 133 -0.52 4.82 11.06
CA GLN A 133 -1.39 5.80 11.75
C GLN A 133 -2.54 6.26 10.85
N ILE A 134 -2.27 6.49 9.57
CA ILE A 134 -3.29 6.85 8.59
C ILE A 134 -4.30 5.70 8.42
N LEU A 135 -3.84 4.45 8.37
CA LEU A 135 -4.70 3.26 8.30
C LEU A 135 -5.61 3.12 9.52
N TRP A 136 -5.05 3.23 10.73
CA TRP A 136 -5.81 3.15 11.99
C TRP A 136 -6.91 4.21 12.07
N ARG A 137 -6.61 5.44 11.64
CA ARG A 137 -7.58 6.55 11.65
C ARG A 137 -8.68 6.43 10.59
N THR A 138 -8.53 5.54 9.62
CA THR A 138 -9.47 5.40 8.48
C THR A 138 -10.37 4.16 8.59
N ASP A 139 -10.10 3.27 9.54
CA ASP A 139 -10.99 2.16 9.86
C ASP A 139 -11.94 2.55 11.00
N ASP A 140 -13.18 2.09 10.95
CA ASP A 140 -14.19 2.41 11.96
C ASP A 140 -13.97 1.63 13.26
N ASP A 141 -13.31 0.46 13.19
CA ASP A 141 -13.01 -0.42 14.32
C ASP A 141 -11.58 -1.00 14.14
N PRO A 142 -10.54 -0.16 14.26
CA PRO A 142 -9.16 -0.54 13.96
C PRO A 142 -8.64 -1.63 14.91
N SER A 143 -9.06 -1.62 16.18
CA SER A 143 -8.63 -2.60 17.20
C SER A 143 -9.07 -4.01 16.84
N ARG A 144 -10.24 -4.15 16.19
CA ARG A 144 -10.68 -5.44 15.66
C ARG A 144 -10.07 -5.74 14.29
N THR A 145 -10.01 -4.75 13.41
CA THR A 145 -9.57 -4.94 12.01
C THR A 145 -8.09 -5.29 11.93
N PHE A 146 -7.25 -4.72 12.80
CA PHE A 146 -5.79 -4.83 12.76
C PHE A 146 -5.20 -5.50 14.02
N ALA A 147 -5.97 -6.37 14.69
CA ALA A 147 -5.60 -6.95 15.98
C ALA A 147 -4.26 -7.73 15.95
N GLU A 148 -3.96 -8.39 14.84
CA GLU A 148 -2.71 -9.14 14.68
C GLU A 148 -1.53 -8.20 14.41
N GLU A 149 -1.71 -7.20 13.56
CA GLU A 149 -0.71 -6.16 13.31
C GLU A 149 -0.40 -5.39 14.60
N GLU A 150 -1.40 -5.07 15.42
CA GLU A 150 -1.22 -4.44 16.73
C GLU A 150 -0.38 -5.31 17.67
N ARG A 151 -0.66 -6.63 17.72
CA ARG A 151 0.14 -7.58 18.51
C ARG A 151 1.61 -7.58 18.06
N GLN A 152 1.87 -7.60 16.76
CA GLN A 152 3.23 -7.57 16.22
C GLN A 152 3.94 -6.23 16.52
N LEU A 153 3.22 -5.12 16.42
CA LEU A 153 3.75 -3.80 16.77
C LEU A 153 4.10 -3.68 18.26
N ARG A 154 3.32 -4.29 19.17
CA ARG A 154 3.67 -4.39 20.60
C ARG A 154 4.96 -5.17 20.84
N ILE A 155 5.23 -6.21 20.05
CA ILE A 155 6.50 -6.95 20.11
C ILE A 155 7.64 -6.07 19.59
N PHE A 156 7.42 -5.39 18.45
CA PHE A 156 8.40 -4.48 17.86
C PHE A 156 8.76 -3.31 18.78
N TYR A 157 7.79 -2.74 19.49
CA TYR A 157 7.94 -1.62 20.43
C TYR A 157 9.05 -1.87 21.46
N LYS A 158 9.19 -3.11 21.95
CA LYS A 158 10.22 -3.49 22.93
C LYS A 158 11.66 -3.34 22.41
N THR A 159 11.83 -3.17 21.10
CA THR A 159 13.12 -3.12 20.41
C THR A 159 13.36 -1.79 19.68
N VAL A 160 12.43 -0.84 19.81
CA VAL A 160 12.42 0.41 19.06
C VAL A 160 13.33 1.46 19.70
N SER A 161 13.84 2.41 18.91
CA SER A 161 14.56 3.58 19.43
C SER A 161 13.61 4.59 20.08
N SER A 162 14.13 5.35 21.05
CA SER A 162 13.41 6.44 21.76
C SER A 162 12.67 7.41 20.85
N ASP A 163 13.18 7.67 19.65
CA ASP A 163 12.61 8.67 18.73
C ASP A 163 11.33 8.20 18.03
N LEU A 164 11.17 6.88 17.86
CA LEU A 164 9.99 6.28 17.23
C LEU A 164 8.97 5.80 18.27
N GLU A 165 9.40 5.66 19.52
CA GLU A 165 8.60 5.21 20.65
C GLU A 165 7.29 6.00 20.83
N PRO A 166 7.27 7.35 20.80
CA PRO A 166 6.03 8.11 21.03
C PRO A 166 4.99 7.86 19.93
N LYS A 167 5.41 7.82 18.66
CA LYS A 167 4.52 7.60 17.50
C LYS A 167 3.94 6.19 17.50
N LEU A 168 4.75 5.21 17.89
CA LEU A 168 4.33 3.82 17.95
C LEU A 168 3.44 3.56 19.17
N ALA A 169 3.73 4.17 20.33
CA ALA A 169 2.86 4.15 21.51
C ALA A 169 1.49 4.77 21.20
N GLU A 170 1.46 5.89 20.47
CA GLU A 170 0.22 6.50 20.00
C GLU A 170 -0.63 5.47 19.23
N LEU A 171 -0.03 4.74 18.29
CA LEU A 171 -0.76 3.77 17.48
C LEU A 171 -1.27 2.56 18.28
N ILE A 172 -0.46 2.05 19.21
CA ILE A 172 -0.78 0.85 19.99
C ILE A 172 -1.83 1.14 21.07
N TRP A 173 -1.80 2.35 21.66
CA TRP A 173 -2.58 2.67 22.86
C TRP A 173 -3.70 3.70 22.64
N GLN A 174 -3.95 4.16 21.41
CA GLN A 174 -5.12 4.98 21.06
C GLN A 174 -6.40 4.18 20.75
N CYS A 175 -6.33 2.85 20.77
CA CYS A 175 -7.46 1.95 20.55
C CYS A 175 -8.26 1.72 21.84
#